data_AF-A0A915B907-F1
#
_entry.id   AF-A0A915B907-F1
#
_cell.length_a   1.000
_cell.length_b   1.000
_cell.length_c   1.000
_cell.angle_alpha   90.00
_cell.angle_beta   90.00
_cell.angle_gamma   90.00
#
_symmetry.space_group_name_H-M   'P 1'
#
loop_
_entity.id
_entity.type
_entity.pdbx_description
1 polymer ?
#
loop_
_entity_poly.entity_id
_entity_poly.type
_entity_poly.pdbx_seq_one_letter_code
_entity_poly.pdbx_strand_id
1 'polypeptide(L)'
;MCSASLISQKHFVTAAHCLEIAETGLVDVVPSHLYVVLGGTPCTYAKVTRIFMSDLKDCRSLAYKSPWRLKVKRFIVPKRSVIFNMEESDFLPKPMNRIFSDLAIFELEEALDLDFKDIQPICLPNPSHPIPKLYKVYGFGRTVRREEDSRVNMQLHWYYENNLLSRFACLRFPFTVRGCGGYFVTKRPIGDLRSACKGDSGGGLSAIVSGRHRLYGVVSYAVNYCDNKTEFSSVYVNVSFNHDFICYYTGICPMGYNVYLNSKYATYPEPVAAVGFALRRQSPIAIYFILIFFYCLII
;
A
#
# COMPACT_ATOMS: atom_id res chain seq x y z
N MET A 1 1.27 11.13 -7.20
CA MET A 1 2.42 10.36 -6.68
C MET A 1 1.93 9.61 -5.46
N CYS A 2 2.37 8.37 -5.30
CA CYS A 2 2.14 7.54 -4.13
C CYS A 2 3.42 6.79 -3.78
N SER A 3 3.45 6.24 -2.58
CA SER A 3 4.47 5.35 -2.06
C SER A 3 3.94 3.91 -2.01
N ALA A 4 4.82 2.94 -1.79
CA ALA A 4 4.47 1.54 -1.64
C ALA A 4 5.50 0.81 -0.77
N SER A 5 5.11 -0.32 -0.20
CA SER A 5 5.98 -1.16 0.64
C SER A 5 6.24 -2.50 -0.05
N LEU A 6 7.53 -2.85 -0.25
CA LEU A 6 7.97 -4.14 -0.77
C LEU A 6 7.72 -5.24 0.29
N ILE A 7 6.97 -6.28 -0.03
CA ILE A 7 6.65 -7.38 0.92
C ILE A 7 7.26 -8.73 0.50
N SER A 8 7.70 -8.87 -0.75
CA SER A 8 8.54 -9.98 -1.24
C SER A 8 9.33 -9.53 -2.47
N GLN A 9 10.10 -10.42 -3.09
CA GLN A 9 10.84 -10.14 -4.33
C GLN A 9 10.01 -9.53 -5.47
N LYS A 10 8.70 -9.79 -5.53
CA LYS A 10 7.87 -9.36 -6.65
C LYS A 10 6.58 -8.64 -6.26
N HIS A 11 6.27 -8.52 -4.97
CA HIS A 11 5.00 -7.96 -4.53
C HIS A 11 5.20 -6.72 -3.67
N PHE A 12 4.37 -5.72 -3.93
CA PHE A 12 4.27 -4.50 -3.15
C PHE A 12 2.83 -4.29 -2.68
N VAL A 13 2.70 -3.68 -1.50
CA VAL A 13 1.42 -3.21 -0.97
C VAL A 13 1.38 -1.69 -1.07
N THR A 14 0.25 -1.16 -1.51
CA THR A 14 -0.01 0.29 -1.61
C THR A 14 -1.50 0.57 -1.35
N ALA A 15 -1.89 1.83 -1.42
CA ALA A 15 -3.29 2.24 -1.29
C ALA A 15 -4.02 2.08 -2.63
N ALA A 16 -5.29 1.69 -2.60
CA ALA A 16 -6.07 1.49 -3.83
C ALA A 16 -6.37 2.82 -4.55
N HIS A 17 -6.58 3.91 -3.80
CA HIS A 17 -6.79 5.25 -4.37
C HIS A 17 -5.57 5.81 -5.13
N CYS A 18 -4.41 5.13 -5.04
CA CYS A 18 -3.25 5.46 -5.87
C CYS A 18 -3.43 5.03 -7.33
N LEU A 19 -4.42 4.17 -7.59
CA LEU A 19 -4.87 3.81 -8.93
C LEU A 19 -6.01 4.75 -9.35
N GLU A 20 -6.14 4.95 -10.66
CA GLU A 20 -7.23 5.75 -11.21
C GLU A 20 -8.57 5.03 -11.04
N ILE A 21 -9.41 5.60 -10.18
CA ILE A 21 -10.76 5.11 -9.83
C ILE A 21 -11.74 6.23 -10.10
N ALA A 22 -12.69 5.98 -10.98
CA ALA A 22 -13.80 6.87 -11.32
C ALA A 22 -15.12 6.34 -10.73
N GLU A 23 -16.23 7.04 -11.00
CA GLU A 23 -17.58 6.65 -10.58
C GLU A 23 -17.99 5.25 -11.03
N THR A 24 -17.41 4.74 -12.11
CA THR A 24 -17.70 3.41 -12.69
C THR A 24 -16.75 2.31 -12.21
N GLY A 25 -15.75 2.63 -11.38
CA GLY A 25 -14.75 1.70 -10.86
C GLY A 25 -13.33 2.05 -11.31
N LEU A 26 -12.47 1.04 -11.50
CA LEU A 26 -11.10 1.24 -11.98
C LEU A 26 -11.11 1.63 -13.46
N VAL A 27 -10.43 2.73 -13.79
CA VAL A 27 -10.36 3.28 -15.16
C VAL A 27 -8.89 3.50 -15.54
N ASP A 28 -8.55 3.27 -16.81
CA ASP A 28 -7.21 3.53 -17.37
C ASP A 28 -6.05 2.93 -16.56
N VAL A 29 -6.28 1.79 -15.92
CA VAL A 29 -5.22 1.07 -15.21
C VAL A 29 -4.45 0.19 -16.19
N VAL A 30 -3.47 0.76 -16.91
CA VAL A 30 -2.55 0.00 -17.78
C VAL A 30 -1.16 -0.07 -17.13
N PRO A 31 -0.76 -1.25 -16.58
CA PRO A 31 0.47 -1.38 -15.79
C PRO A 31 1.78 -0.93 -16.45
N SER A 32 1.90 -1.04 -17.78
CA SER A 32 3.16 -0.78 -18.52
C SER A 32 3.39 0.63 -19.01
N HIS A 33 2.35 1.45 -19.12
CA HIS A 33 2.43 2.74 -19.82
C HIS A 33 1.96 3.92 -19.00
N LEU A 34 1.14 3.69 -17.97
CA LEU A 34 0.54 4.77 -17.17
C LEU A 34 1.16 4.90 -15.78
N TYR A 35 1.81 3.86 -15.27
CA TYR A 35 2.46 3.86 -13.96
C TYR A 35 3.98 3.82 -14.09
N VAL A 36 4.65 4.82 -13.53
CA VAL A 36 6.11 4.83 -13.38
C VAL A 36 6.42 4.43 -11.94
N VAL A 37 6.88 3.18 -11.75
CA VAL A 37 7.30 2.68 -10.44
C VAL A 37 8.81 2.78 -10.32
N LEU A 38 9.25 3.51 -9.29
CA LEU A 38 10.66 3.77 -9.00
C LEU A 38 11.05 3.13 -7.67
N GLY A 39 12.24 2.53 -7.60
CA GLY A 39 12.76 1.91 -6.38
C GLY A 39 14.29 1.90 -6.31
N GLY A 40 14.82 1.30 -5.25
CA GLY A 40 16.27 1.04 -5.08
C GLY A 40 17.10 2.24 -4.59
N THR A 41 16.47 3.32 -4.14
CA THR A 41 17.18 4.48 -3.59
C THR A 41 16.31 5.28 -2.61
N PRO A 42 16.86 5.79 -1.49
CA PRO A 42 16.17 6.71 -0.60
C PRO A 42 16.04 8.12 -1.20
N CYS A 43 16.71 8.41 -2.32
CA CYS A 43 16.43 9.60 -3.13
C CYS A 43 16.28 9.21 -4.60
N THR A 44 15.08 9.41 -5.13
CA THR A 44 14.72 8.96 -6.48
C THR A 44 14.83 10.14 -7.45
N TYR A 45 15.96 10.30 -8.15
CA TYR A 45 16.01 11.26 -9.25
C TYR A 45 15.61 10.59 -10.56
N ALA A 46 14.51 11.04 -11.15
CA ALA A 46 14.15 10.65 -12.51
C ALA A 46 13.68 11.89 -13.27
N LYS A 47 14.21 12.08 -14.49
CA LYS A 47 13.56 12.92 -15.51
C LYS A 47 12.29 12.19 -15.94
N VAL A 48 11.24 12.31 -15.15
CA VAL A 48 9.92 11.79 -15.47
C VAL A 48 9.37 12.70 -16.56
N THR A 49 9.00 12.15 -17.72
CA THR A 49 8.56 12.93 -18.89
C THR A 49 7.33 13.82 -18.64
N ARG A 50 6.65 13.63 -17.50
CA ARG A 50 5.47 14.38 -17.05
C ARG A 50 5.73 15.35 -15.89
N ILE A 51 6.94 15.43 -15.33
CA ILE A 51 7.28 16.34 -14.21
C ILE A 51 8.54 17.11 -14.58
N PHE A 52 8.46 18.44 -14.62
CA PHE A 52 9.63 19.27 -14.94
C PHE A 52 10.61 19.30 -13.77
N MET A 53 11.91 19.47 -14.06
CA MET A 53 12.96 19.52 -13.02
C MET A 53 12.73 20.64 -11.99
N SER A 54 12.11 21.75 -12.40
CA SER A 54 11.70 22.86 -11.52
C SER A 54 10.70 22.44 -10.45
N ASP A 55 9.94 21.37 -10.71
CA ASP A 55 8.84 20.89 -9.88
C ASP A 55 9.28 19.82 -8.89
N LEU A 56 10.59 19.53 -8.81
CA LEU A 56 11.17 18.53 -7.92
C LEU A 56 11.97 19.22 -6.81
N LYS A 57 11.79 18.77 -5.57
CA LYS A 57 12.69 19.12 -4.47
C LYS A 57 13.95 18.25 -4.60
N ASP A 58 15.02 18.87 -5.09
CA ASP A 58 16.30 18.20 -5.34
C ASP A 58 16.97 17.74 -4.03
N CYS A 59 17.35 16.46 -3.95
CA CYS A 59 18.16 15.94 -2.86
C CYS A 59 19.63 16.31 -3.12
N ARG A 60 20.05 17.52 -2.76
CA ARG A 60 21.39 18.08 -3.07
C ARG A 60 22.61 17.43 -2.38
N SER A 61 22.59 16.13 -2.07
CA SER A 61 23.73 15.41 -1.49
C SER A 61 24.23 14.28 -2.39
N LEU A 62 25.55 14.04 -2.36
CA LEU A 62 26.44 13.21 -3.19
C LEU A 62 26.09 11.70 -3.36
N ALA A 63 24.88 11.25 -3.06
CA ALA A 63 24.46 9.84 -3.14
C ALA A 63 23.35 9.60 -4.17
N TYR A 64 23.47 10.21 -5.35
CA TYR A 64 22.58 9.95 -6.48
C TYR A 64 22.78 8.50 -6.97
N LYS A 65 21.81 7.62 -6.70
CA LYS A 65 21.64 6.37 -7.44
C LYS A 65 20.45 6.53 -8.38
N SER A 66 20.64 6.19 -9.65
CA SER A 66 19.53 6.13 -10.60
C SER A 66 18.49 5.14 -10.09
N PRO A 67 17.22 5.55 -9.93
CA PRO A 67 16.18 4.66 -9.47
C PRO A 67 15.92 3.58 -10.51
N TRP A 68 15.59 2.39 -10.04
CA TRP A 68 15.16 1.31 -10.93
C TRP A 68 13.76 1.61 -11.42
N ARG A 69 13.56 1.50 -12.74
CA ARG A 69 12.22 1.50 -13.32
C ARG A 69 11.68 0.08 -13.29
N LEU A 70 10.70 -0.14 -12.43
CA LEU A 70 10.11 -1.46 -12.23
C LEU A 70 8.91 -1.63 -13.16
N LYS A 71 8.86 -2.77 -13.87
CA LYS A 71 7.72 -3.12 -14.70
C LYS A 71 6.67 -3.84 -13.86
N VAL A 72 5.47 -3.29 -13.84
CA VAL A 72 4.33 -3.90 -13.15
C VAL A 72 3.62 -4.87 -14.09
N LYS A 73 3.45 -6.12 -13.67
CA LYS A 73 2.69 -7.14 -14.39
C LYS A 73 1.19 -6.92 -14.25
N ARG A 74 0.74 -6.70 -13.01
CA ARG A 74 -0.67 -6.49 -12.67
C ARG A 74 -0.87 -5.82 -11.32
N PHE A 75 -2.00 -5.17 -11.17
CA PHE A 75 -2.59 -4.74 -9.91
C PHE A 75 -3.67 -5.74 -9.48
N ILE A 76 -3.77 -5.98 -8.17
CA ILE A 76 -4.79 -6.80 -7.54
C ILE A 76 -5.46 -5.93 -6.49
N VAL A 77 -6.74 -5.62 -6.70
CA VAL A 77 -7.50 -4.69 -5.87
C VAL A 77 -8.73 -5.40 -5.32
N PRO A 78 -8.93 -5.49 -4.00
CA PRO A 78 -10.18 -5.98 -3.42
C PRO A 78 -11.38 -5.19 -3.95
N LYS A 79 -12.47 -5.88 -4.27
CA LYS A 79 -13.72 -5.23 -4.73
C LYS A 79 -14.21 -4.19 -3.73
N ARG A 80 -14.08 -4.44 -2.42
CA ARG A 80 -14.39 -3.46 -1.37
C ARG A 80 -13.54 -2.20 -1.42
N SER A 81 -12.28 -2.29 -1.86
CA SER A 81 -11.43 -1.11 -2.04
C SER A 81 -11.84 -0.29 -3.26
N VAL A 82 -12.31 -0.95 -4.32
CA VAL A 82 -12.88 -0.26 -5.49
C VAL A 82 -14.14 0.50 -5.07
N ILE A 83 -15.08 -0.18 -4.38
CA ILE A 83 -16.33 0.41 -3.90
C ILE A 83 -16.07 1.57 -2.95
N PHE A 84 -15.20 1.39 -1.94
CA PHE A 84 -14.87 2.44 -0.97
C PHE A 84 -14.35 3.71 -1.64
N ASN A 85 -13.47 3.58 -2.64
CA ASN A 85 -12.89 4.72 -3.34
C ASN A 85 -13.85 5.37 -4.34
N MET A 86 -14.75 4.60 -4.97
CA MET A 86 -15.87 5.15 -5.75
C MET A 86 -16.79 6.00 -4.86
N GLU A 87 -17.12 5.49 -3.67
CA GLU A 87 -17.92 6.23 -2.70
C GLU A 87 -17.21 7.48 -2.17
N GLU A 88 -15.88 7.47 -2.02
CA GLU A 88 -15.15 8.65 -1.54
C GLU A 88 -15.07 9.78 -2.56
N SER A 89 -15.16 9.48 -3.86
CA SER A 89 -15.34 10.52 -4.87
C SER A 89 -16.68 11.27 -4.67
N ASP A 90 -16.67 12.60 -4.79
CA ASP A 90 -17.78 13.53 -4.45
C ASP A 90 -19.11 13.31 -5.22
N PHE A 91 -19.24 12.23 -5.97
CA PHE A 91 -20.30 11.98 -6.93
C PHE A 91 -21.49 11.19 -6.36
N LEU A 92 -21.34 10.55 -5.19
CA LEU A 92 -22.42 9.78 -4.56
C LEU A 92 -22.68 10.24 -3.11
N PRO A 93 -23.95 10.32 -2.67
CA PRO A 93 -24.28 10.58 -1.28
C PRO A 93 -23.64 9.50 -0.41
N LYS A 94 -22.90 9.93 0.61
CA LYS A 94 -22.08 9.02 1.40
C LYS A 94 -22.98 8.05 2.20
N PRO A 95 -22.95 6.72 1.95
CA PRO A 95 -23.81 5.82 2.71
C PRO A 95 -23.46 5.91 4.19
N MET A 96 -24.48 5.83 5.06
CA MET A 96 -24.30 5.92 6.52
C MET A 96 -23.36 4.83 7.07
N ASN A 97 -23.19 3.70 6.35
CA ASN A 97 -22.38 2.54 6.74
C ASN A 97 -21.29 2.22 5.69
N ARG A 98 -20.16 2.95 5.72
CA ARG A 98 -19.02 2.72 4.80
C ARG A 98 -18.02 1.72 5.38
N ILE A 99 -17.81 0.61 4.68
CA ILE A 99 -16.73 -0.32 5.01
C ILE A 99 -15.41 0.26 4.51
N PHE A 100 -14.57 0.73 5.42
CA PHE A 100 -13.24 1.24 5.09
C PHE A 100 -12.39 0.16 4.43
N SER A 101 -11.88 0.45 3.24
CA SER A 101 -10.97 -0.42 2.51
C SER A 101 -10.21 0.37 1.47
N ASP A 102 -8.89 0.42 1.58
CA ASP A 102 -8.09 1.19 0.63
C ASP A 102 -6.73 0.51 0.40
N LEU A 103 -6.79 -0.76 0.01
CA LEU A 103 -5.62 -1.61 -0.17
C LEU A 103 -5.52 -2.07 -1.62
N ALA A 104 -4.32 -2.06 -2.18
CA ALA A 104 -3.99 -2.72 -3.43
C ALA A 104 -2.63 -3.41 -3.34
N ILE A 105 -2.46 -4.47 -4.13
CA ILE A 105 -1.18 -5.14 -4.35
C ILE A 105 -0.79 -4.91 -5.80
N PHE A 106 0.50 -4.68 -6.05
CA PHE A 106 1.03 -4.82 -7.40
C PHE A 106 2.12 -5.88 -7.45
N GLU A 107 2.08 -6.69 -8.51
CA GLU A 107 3.05 -7.74 -8.81
C GLU A 107 3.95 -7.23 -9.94
N LEU A 108 5.26 -7.36 -9.76
CA LEU A 108 6.25 -7.06 -10.79
C LEU A 108 6.26 -8.15 -11.88
N GLU A 109 6.69 -7.77 -13.08
CA GLU A 109 6.93 -8.70 -14.18
C GLU A 109 8.12 -9.62 -13.88
N GLU A 110 9.18 -9.06 -13.32
CA GLU A 110 10.41 -9.75 -12.92
C GLU A 110 10.64 -9.59 -11.42
N ALA A 111 11.15 -10.66 -10.79
CA ALA A 111 11.52 -10.63 -9.39
C ALA A 111 12.73 -9.72 -9.16
N LEU A 112 12.70 -8.92 -8.10
CA LEU A 112 13.85 -8.17 -7.65
C LEU A 112 14.92 -9.11 -7.10
N ASP A 113 16.17 -8.79 -7.45
CA ASP A 113 17.34 -9.32 -6.78
C ASP A 113 17.44 -8.68 -5.38
N LEU A 114 17.43 -9.51 -4.34
CA LEU A 114 17.51 -9.08 -2.93
C LEU A 114 18.93 -9.08 -2.39
N ASP A 115 19.93 -9.43 -3.19
CA ASP A 115 21.33 -9.34 -2.80
C ASP A 115 21.80 -7.86 -2.76
N PHE A 116 21.01 -6.95 -3.36
CA PHE A 116 21.20 -5.52 -3.21
C PHE A 116 20.90 -5.05 -1.77
N LYS A 117 21.95 -4.58 -1.08
CA LYS A 117 21.90 -4.15 0.33
C LYS A 117 20.81 -3.11 0.66
N ASP A 118 20.42 -2.30 -0.30
CA ASP A 118 19.45 -1.21 -0.12
C ASP A 118 17.98 -1.69 -0.27
N ILE A 119 17.75 -2.98 -0.50
CA ILE A 119 16.42 -3.53 -0.79
C ILE A 119 16.16 -4.74 0.09
N GLN A 120 15.19 -4.58 0.97
CA GLN A 120 14.72 -5.67 1.80
C GLN A 120 13.20 -5.61 1.91
N PRO A 121 12.51 -6.74 1.69
CA PRO A 121 11.09 -6.81 1.94
C PRO A 121 10.78 -6.58 3.42
N ILE A 122 9.75 -5.79 3.70
CA ILE A 122 9.25 -5.62 5.06
C ILE A 122 8.45 -6.86 5.48
N CYS A 123 8.59 -7.27 6.75
CA CYS A 123 7.82 -8.39 7.27
C CYS A 123 6.33 -8.02 7.41
N LEU A 124 5.45 -9.02 7.34
CA LEU A 124 4.04 -8.83 7.68
C LEU A 124 3.78 -9.18 9.16
N PRO A 125 2.86 -8.46 9.83
CA PRO A 125 2.49 -8.73 11.21
C PRO A 125 1.63 -9.99 11.32
N ASN A 126 1.85 -10.75 12.40
CA ASN A 126 0.93 -11.82 12.78
C ASN A 126 -0.31 -11.17 13.42
N PRO A 127 -1.53 -11.39 12.89
CA PRO A 127 -2.75 -10.75 13.40
C PRO A 127 -3.13 -11.18 14.83
N SER A 128 -2.59 -12.29 15.33
CA SER A 128 -2.78 -12.75 16.71
C SER A 128 -1.83 -12.07 17.72
N HIS A 129 -0.83 -11.35 17.24
CA HIS A 129 0.11 -10.64 18.11
C HIS A 129 -0.43 -9.27 18.53
N PRO A 130 -0.05 -8.78 19.71
CA PRO A 130 -0.46 -7.46 20.16
C PRO A 130 0.05 -6.35 19.25
N ILE A 131 -0.77 -5.32 19.15
CA ILE A 131 -0.49 -4.09 18.39
C ILE A 131 0.60 -3.28 19.13
N PRO A 132 1.67 -2.83 18.46
CA PRO A 132 2.75 -2.06 19.10
C PRO A 132 2.30 -0.64 19.47
N LYS A 133 3.06 0.01 20.35
CA LYS A 133 2.79 1.39 20.83
C LYS A 133 3.56 2.47 20.07
N LEU A 134 4.65 2.10 19.40
CA LEU A 134 5.51 3.02 18.66
C LEU A 134 5.66 2.51 17.23
N TYR A 135 5.34 3.39 16.31
CA TYR A 135 5.43 3.17 14.88
C TYR A 135 6.41 4.13 14.24
N LYS A 136 6.80 3.79 13.02
CA LYS A 136 7.57 4.63 12.13
C LYS A 136 6.87 4.66 10.78
N VAL A 137 6.47 5.86 10.36
CA VAL A 137 5.81 6.12 9.08
C VAL A 137 6.88 6.47 8.05
N TYR A 138 6.76 5.93 6.85
CA TYR A 138 7.66 6.17 5.73
C TYR A 138 6.89 6.60 4.49
N GLY A 139 7.47 7.53 3.72
CA GLY A 139 6.91 7.93 2.44
C GLY A 139 7.81 8.89 1.67
N PHE A 140 7.38 9.22 0.46
CA PHE A 140 8.00 10.21 -0.42
C PHE A 140 7.15 11.47 -0.57
N GLY A 141 6.06 11.60 0.16
CA GLY A 141 5.18 12.76 0.12
C GLY A 141 5.87 14.06 0.53
N ARG A 142 5.18 15.18 0.30
CA ARG A 142 5.66 16.50 0.72
C ARG A 142 5.88 16.55 2.24
N THR A 143 6.77 17.43 2.67
CA THR A 143 7.04 17.66 4.11
C THR A 143 6.42 18.96 4.62
N VAL A 144 5.79 19.73 3.73
CA VAL A 144 5.12 21.00 4.00
C VAL A 144 3.85 21.09 3.14
N ARG A 145 3.00 22.06 3.43
CA ARG A 145 1.79 22.32 2.65
C ARG A 145 2.13 22.65 1.20
N ARG A 146 1.26 22.26 0.26
CA ARG A 146 1.43 22.56 -1.18
C ARG A 146 1.50 24.06 -1.44
N GLU A 147 0.79 24.84 -0.63
CA GLU A 147 0.77 26.31 -0.73
C GLU A 147 2.13 26.92 -0.35
N GLU A 148 2.92 26.24 0.47
CA GLU A 148 4.27 26.67 0.88
C GLU A 148 5.34 26.18 -0.09
N ASP A 149 5.26 24.91 -0.51
CA ASP A 149 6.14 24.34 -1.55
C ASP A 149 5.34 23.40 -2.45
N SER A 150 5.14 23.82 -3.70
CA SER A 150 4.37 23.06 -4.68
C SER A 150 5.14 21.87 -5.25
N ARG A 151 6.46 21.82 -5.06
CA ARG A 151 7.33 20.77 -5.61
C ARG A 151 6.99 19.41 -5.04
N VAL A 152 7.26 18.38 -5.83
CA VAL A 152 7.17 16.98 -5.43
C VAL A 152 8.44 16.62 -4.67
N ASN A 153 8.27 15.95 -3.53
CA ASN A 153 9.39 15.42 -2.77
C ASN A 153 9.83 14.08 -3.37
N MET A 154 11.12 13.92 -3.62
CA MET A 154 11.69 12.68 -4.16
C MET A 154 12.62 12.00 -3.15
N GLN A 155 12.70 12.55 -1.93
CA GLN A 155 13.48 12.03 -0.83
C GLN A 155 12.59 11.22 0.11
N LEU A 156 12.99 10.00 0.40
CA LEU A 156 12.38 9.19 1.44
C LEU A 156 12.52 9.93 2.77
N HIS A 157 11.39 10.16 3.42
CA HIS A 157 11.34 10.71 4.77
C HIS A 157 10.60 9.76 5.70
N TRP A 158 10.78 9.99 7.00
CA TRP A 158 10.12 9.19 8.02
C TRP A 158 9.97 9.96 9.32
N TYR A 159 8.99 9.55 10.13
CA TYR A 159 8.80 10.07 11.49
C TYR A 159 8.22 8.99 12.41
N TYR A 160 8.39 9.18 13.71
CA TYR A 160 7.81 8.30 14.73
C TYR A 160 6.36 8.67 15.03
N GLU A 161 5.51 7.66 15.13
CA GLU A 161 4.09 7.77 15.45
C GLU A 161 3.73 6.96 16.69
N ASN A 162 3.09 7.59 17.68
CA ASN A 162 2.77 6.98 18.98
C ASN A 162 1.41 7.41 19.55
N ASN A 163 0.65 8.22 18.83
CA ASN A 163 -0.66 8.71 19.19
C ASN A 163 -1.75 7.98 18.42
N LEU A 164 -1.70 6.65 18.47
CA LEU A 164 -2.77 5.80 17.93
C LEU A 164 -4.03 5.99 18.78
N LEU A 165 -5.16 6.27 18.14
CA LEU A 165 -6.45 6.38 18.81
C LEU A 165 -6.84 5.03 19.43
N SER A 166 -7.45 5.09 20.61
CA SER A 166 -8.04 3.91 21.22
C SER A 166 -9.18 3.36 20.34
N ARG A 167 -9.50 2.07 20.50
CA ARG A 167 -10.63 1.44 19.80
C ARG A 167 -11.93 2.24 19.98
N PHE A 168 -12.17 2.79 21.17
CA PHE A 168 -13.36 3.60 21.46
C PHE A 168 -13.34 4.96 20.76
N ALA A 169 -12.19 5.65 20.75
CA ALA A 169 -12.06 6.93 20.06
C ALA A 169 -12.20 6.77 18.54
N CYS A 170 -11.70 5.66 17.99
CA CYS A 170 -11.83 5.34 16.57
C CYS A 170 -13.29 5.16 16.12
N LEU A 171 -14.19 4.67 16.99
CA LEU A 171 -15.62 4.52 16.67
C LEU A 171 -16.33 5.86 16.44
N ARG A 172 -15.72 6.97 16.86
CA ARG A 172 -16.23 8.34 16.64
C ARG A 172 -15.76 8.96 15.32
N PHE A 173 -14.87 8.28 14.60
CA PHE A 173 -14.41 8.74 13.28
C PHE A 173 -15.47 8.40 12.21
N PRO A 174 -15.64 9.21 11.15
CA PRO A 174 -16.73 9.06 10.16
C PRO A 174 -16.73 7.77 9.32
N PHE A 175 -15.81 6.84 9.57
CA PHE A 175 -15.79 5.52 8.94
C PHE A 175 -16.54 4.51 9.82
N THR A 176 -17.75 4.18 9.45
CA THR A 176 -18.60 3.17 10.11
C THR A 176 -18.28 1.78 9.60
N VAL A 177 -17.31 1.10 10.21
CA VAL A 177 -16.93 -0.27 9.82
C VAL A 177 -17.53 -1.27 10.80
N ARG A 178 -17.56 -2.56 10.44
CA ARG A 178 -17.59 -3.73 11.35
C ARG A 178 -16.41 -3.68 12.37
N GLY A 179 -16.38 -2.64 13.22
CA GLY A 179 -15.35 -2.30 14.18
C GLY A 179 -14.13 -1.54 13.63
N CYS A 180 -13.41 -0.89 14.54
CA CYS A 180 -12.06 -0.31 14.38
C CYS A 180 -10.93 -1.33 14.08
N GLY A 181 -11.27 -2.49 13.53
CA GLY A 181 -10.30 -3.54 13.20
C GLY A 181 -9.62 -3.30 11.85
N GLY A 182 -10.33 -2.72 10.88
CA GLY A 182 -9.85 -2.58 9.50
C GLY A 182 -8.85 -1.43 9.25
N TYR A 183 -8.68 -0.52 10.21
CA TYR A 183 -7.83 0.66 10.06
C TYR A 183 -7.26 1.15 11.39
N PHE A 184 -6.21 1.94 11.30
CA PHE A 184 -5.61 2.70 12.39
C PHE A 184 -5.88 4.19 12.17
N VAL A 185 -6.10 4.93 13.25
CA VAL A 185 -6.18 6.40 13.20
C VAL A 185 -5.19 6.96 14.20
N THR A 186 -4.37 7.90 13.75
CA THR A 186 -3.53 8.70 14.64
C THR A 186 -4.07 10.10 14.70
N LYS A 187 -3.99 10.74 15.87
CA LYS A 187 -4.40 12.14 16.06
C LYS A 187 -3.31 12.90 16.78
N ARG A 188 -3.02 14.10 16.32
CA ARG A 188 -1.88 14.89 16.78
C ARG A 188 -2.29 16.32 17.09
N PRO A 189 -1.64 16.94 18.09
CA PRO A 189 -1.97 18.28 18.52
C PRO A 189 -1.44 19.34 17.54
N ILE A 190 -1.99 20.54 17.66
CA ILE A 190 -1.48 21.73 16.98
C ILE A 190 0.00 21.93 17.31
N GLY A 191 0.81 22.28 16.32
CA GLY A 191 2.24 22.54 16.44
C GLY A 191 3.14 21.31 16.21
N ASP A 192 2.59 20.10 16.10
CA ASP A 192 3.39 18.93 15.72
C ASP A 192 3.69 18.95 14.21
N LEU A 193 4.97 18.97 13.85
CA LEU A 193 5.41 19.03 12.45
C LEU A 193 5.38 17.66 11.74
N ARG A 194 5.29 16.57 12.50
CA ARG A 194 5.32 15.21 11.94
C ARG A 194 3.96 14.88 11.37
N SER A 195 3.78 14.71 10.06
CA SER A 195 2.48 14.33 9.50
C SER A 195 2.64 13.58 8.19
N ALA A 196 1.61 12.80 7.82
CA ALA A 196 1.48 12.31 6.45
C ALA A 196 1.01 13.45 5.55
N CYS A 197 1.37 13.41 4.27
CA CYS A 197 1.11 14.47 3.32
C CYS A 197 0.79 13.96 1.91
N LYS A 198 0.49 14.90 1.00
CA LYS A 198 0.31 14.59 -0.43
C LYS A 198 1.54 13.87 -0.98
N GLY A 199 1.35 12.61 -1.38
CA GLY A 199 2.38 11.72 -1.91
C GLY A 199 2.82 10.59 -0.97
N ASP A 200 2.47 10.67 0.32
CA ASP A 200 2.74 9.59 1.29
C ASP A 200 1.74 8.44 1.19
N SER A 201 0.58 8.65 0.54
CA SER A 201 -0.42 7.63 0.23
C SER A 201 0.22 6.34 -0.28
N GLY A 202 -0.18 5.20 0.27
CA GLY A 202 0.41 3.89 0.00
C GLY A 202 1.72 3.59 0.75
N GLY A 203 2.30 4.59 1.43
CA GLY A 203 3.47 4.46 2.29
C GLY A 203 3.22 3.58 3.51
N GLY A 204 4.30 3.17 4.17
CA GLY A 204 4.24 2.17 5.24
C GLY A 204 4.22 2.78 6.65
N LEU A 205 3.26 2.35 7.48
CA LEU A 205 3.30 2.48 8.94
C LEU A 205 3.89 1.17 9.49
N SER A 206 5.15 1.21 9.93
CA SER A 206 5.85 0.03 10.43
C SER A 206 6.11 0.10 11.94
N ALA A 207 6.42 -1.04 12.55
CA ALA A 207 6.99 -1.08 13.90
C ALA A 207 8.07 -2.17 13.98
N ILE A 208 9.03 -1.98 14.88
CA ILE A 208 10.06 -2.97 15.16
C ILE A 208 9.55 -3.92 16.23
N VAL A 209 9.42 -5.21 15.88
CA VAL A 209 9.02 -6.28 16.81
C VAL A 209 10.06 -7.38 16.71
N SER A 210 10.60 -7.86 17.83
CA SER A 210 11.65 -8.90 17.83
C SER A 210 12.79 -8.59 16.84
N GLY A 211 13.28 -7.34 16.84
CA GLY A 211 14.37 -6.87 15.98
C GLY A 211 14.06 -6.71 14.49
N ARG A 212 12.80 -6.91 14.04
CA ARG A 212 12.42 -6.82 12.62
C ARG A 212 11.30 -5.81 12.38
N HIS A 213 11.44 -5.00 11.34
CA HIS A 213 10.38 -4.12 10.86
C HIS A 213 9.22 -4.93 10.31
N ARG A 214 8.01 -4.65 10.80
CA ARG A 214 6.75 -5.20 10.31
C ARG A 214 5.82 -4.09 9.84
N LEU A 215 5.15 -4.32 8.72
CA LEU A 215 4.20 -3.37 8.13
C LEU A 215 2.83 -3.52 8.79
N TYR A 216 2.50 -2.62 9.71
CA TYR A 216 1.20 -2.63 10.38
C TYR A 216 0.14 -1.88 9.60
N GLY A 217 0.51 -0.81 8.90
CA GLY A 217 -0.46 -0.04 8.13
C GLY A 217 0.04 0.51 6.81
N VAL A 218 -0.92 0.87 5.96
CA VAL A 218 -0.70 1.56 4.68
C VAL A 218 -1.35 2.93 4.77
N VAL A 219 -0.60 4.00 4.51
CA VAL A 219 -1.12 5.38 4.53
C VAL A 219 -2.25 5.50 3.51
N SER A 220 -3.42 5.95 3.95
CA SER A 220 -4.61 6.06 3.09
C SER A 220 -5.10 7.50 3.02
N TYR A 221 -5.67 8.00 4.11
CA TYR A 221 -6.33 9.29 4.17
C TYR A 221 -5.78 10.13 5.32
N ALA A 222 -5.81 11.45 5.19
CA ALA A 222 -5.44 12.35 6.28
C ALA A 222 -6.30 13.63 6.25
N VAL A 223 -6.61 14.15 7.43
CA VAL A 223 -7.27 15.44 7.65
C VAL A 223 -6.21 16.44 8.10
N ASN A 224 -6.22 17.65 7.51
CA ASN A 224 -5.25 18.71 7.81
C ASN A 224 -3.79 18.27 7.65
N TYR A 225 -3.53 17.40 6.66
CA TYR A 225 -2.19 16.89 6.36
C TYR A 225 -1.18 18.02 6.11
N CYS A 226 0.07 17.84 6.56
CA CYS A 226 1.12 18.85 6.48
C CYS A 226 0.83 20.22 7.12
N ASP A 227 -0.26 20.37 7.88
CA ASP A 227 -0.61 21.64 8.51
C ASP A 227 -0.31 21.61 10.01
N ASN A 228 0.71 22.36 10.42
CA ASN A 228 1.08 22.47 11.82
C ASN A 228 0.19 23.44 12.62
N LYS A 229 -0.73 24.18 11.96
CA LYS A 229 -1.61 25.18 12.60
C LYS A 229 -2.91 24.58 13.11
N THR A 230 -3.21 23.33 12.76
CA THR A 230 -4.45 22.65 13.11
C THR A 230 -4.16 21.26 13.69
N GLU A 231 -5.13 20.68 14.38
CA GLU A 231 -5.05 19.27 14.73
C GLU A 231 -5.15 18.45 13.43
N PHE A 232 -4.25 17.48 13.26
CA PHE A 232 -4.28 16.60 12.11
C PHE A 232 -4.54 15.16 12.53
N SER A 233 -5.15 14.40 11.63
CA SER A 233 -5.38 12.97 11.82
C SER A 233 -4.96 12.21 10.58
N SER A 234 -4.32 11.06 10.75
CA SER A 234 -3.93 10.17 9.65
C SER A 234 -4.58 8.80 9.83
N VAL A 235 -5.04 8.25 8.72
CA VAL A 235 -5.78 7.00 8.66
C VAL A 235 -4.99 6.02 7.81
N TYR A 236 -4.78 4.83 8.37
CA TYR A 236 -3.98 3.78 7.76
C TYR A 236 -4.82 2.52 7.63
N VAL A 237 -4.74 1.83 6.49
CA VAL A 237 -5.31 0.49 6.36
C VAL A 237 -4.59 -0.45 7.31
N ASN A 238 -5.30 -1.26 8.10
CA ASN A 238 -4.67 -2.23 8.99
C ASN A 238 -4.23 -3.47 8.20
N VAL A 239 -2.93 -3.62 7.95
CA VAL A 239 -2.37 -4.76 7.20
C VAL A 239 -2.61 -6.08 7.91
N SER A 240 -2.59 -6.08 9.25
CA SER A 240 -2.88 -7.29 10.03
C SER A 240 -4.32 -7.76 9.81
N PHE A 241 -5.29 -6.85 9.65
CA PHE A 241 -6.68 -7.23 9.34
C PHE A 241 -6.82 -7.80 7.93
N ASN A 242 -6.02 -7.30 6.99
CA ASN A 242 -6.04 -7.71 5.58
C ASN A 242 -5.09 -8.89 5.30
N HIS A 243 -4.66 -9.60 6.34
CA HIS A 243 -3.70 -10.69 6.20
C HIS A 243 -4.23 -11.71 5.17
N ASP A 244 -5.48 -12.17 5.33
CA ASP A 244 -6.11 -13.22 4.53
C ASP A 244 -5.95 -12.98 3.02
N PHE A 245 -6.31 -11.77 2.59
CA PHE A 245 -6.14 -11.27 1.24
C PHE A 245 -4.68 -11.30 0.77
N ILE A 246 -3.76 -10.74 1.56
CA ILE A 246 -2.35 -10.62 1.17
C ILE A 246 -1.74 -12.00 0.95
N CYS A 247 -1.92 -12.94 1.86
CA CYS A 247 -1.37 -14.29 1.68
C CYS A 247 -2.03 -15.03 0.52
N TYR A 248 -3.35 -14.94 0.33
CA TYR A 248 -4.02 -15.63 -0.77
C TYR A 248 -3.47 -15.20 -2.15
N TYR A 249 -3.22 -13.90 -2.33
CA TYR A 249 -2.76 -13.38 -3.62
C TYR A 249 -1.23 -13.33 -3.79
N THR A 250 -0.44 -13.44 -2.71
CA THR A 250 1.03 -13.31 -2.77
C THR A 250 1.80 -14.54 -2.29
N GLY A 251 1.14 -15.45 -1.56
CA GLY A 251 1.76 -16.56 -0.83
C GLY A 251 2.47 -16.17 0.47
N ILE A 252 2.41 -14.89 0.89
CA ILE A 252 3.11 -14.40 2.08
C ILE A 252 2.18 -14.45 3.28
N CYS A 253 2.36 -15.46 4.13
CA CYS A 253 1.40 -15.83 5.15
C CYS A 253 2.01 -15.63 6.55
N PRO A 254 1.73 -14.51 7.26
CA PRO A 254 2.40 -14.18 8.53
C PRO A 254 2.12 -15.15 9.69
N MET A 255 1.13 -16.03 9.55
CA MET A 255 0.80 -17.09 10.51
C MET A 255 1.35 -18.46 10.08
N GLY A 256 2.07 -18.53 8.95
CA GLY A 256 2.44 -19.79 8.30
C GLY A 256 1.32 -20.29 7.38
N TYR A 257 1.70 -20.96 6.28
CA TYR A 257 0.77 -21.46 5.26
C TYR A 257 -0.27 -22.43 5.83
N ASN A 258 0.14 -23.30 6.76
CA ASN A 258 -0.74 -24.32 7.37
C ASN A 258 -1.84 -23.71 8.24
N VAL A 259 -1.60 -22.55 8.86
CA VAL A 259 -2.61 -21.83 9.64
C VAL A 259 -3.54 -21.02 8.73
N TYR A 260 -3.05 -20.70 7.53
CA TYR A 260 -3.79 -19.97 6.50
C TYR A 260 -4.82 -20.77 5.72
N LEU A 261 -4.84 -22.09 5.94
CA LEU A 261 -6.01 -22.91 5.71
C LEU A 261 -7.11 -22.60 6.74
N ASN A 262 -7.40 -21.31 6.99
CA ASN A 262 -8.77 -20.94 7.28
C ASN A 262 -9.56 -21.29 6.02
N SER A 263 -9.99 -22.55 5.96
CA SER A 263 -10.61 -23.18 4.79
C SER A 263 -11.73 -22.31 4.24
N LYS A 264 -12.39 -21.54 5.11
CA LYS A 264 -13.43 -20.59 4.75
C LYS A 264 -12.96 -19.49 3.80
N TYR A 265 -11.81 -18.84 4.04
CA TYR A 265 -11.32 -17.80 3.12
C TYR A 265 -10.80 -18.42 1.82
N ALA A 266 -10.10 -19.56 1.89
CA ALA A 266 -9.64 -20.27 0.69
C ALA A 266 -10.81 -20.76 -0.19
N THR A 267 -11.94 -21.13 0.43
CA THR A 267 -13.15 -21.56 -0.28
C THR A 267 -13.94 -20.37 -0.81
N TYR A 268 -13.93 -19.23 -0.11
CA TYR A 268 -14.67 -18.02 -0.45
C TYR A 268 -13.77 -16.78 -0.38
N PRO A 269 -12.76 -16.69 -1.27
CA PRO A 269 -11.85 -15.56 -1.27
C PRO A 269 -12.61 -14.29 -1.64
N GLU A 270 -12.17 -13.15 -1.11
CA GLU A 270 -12.81 -11.88 -1.45
C GLU A 270 -12.69 -11.60 -2.96
N PRO A 271 -13.76 -11.15 -3.65
CA PRO A 271 -13.67 -10.81 -5.06
C PRO A 271 -12.66 -9.68 -5.29
N VAL A 272 -11.90 -9.76 -6.38
CA VAL A 272 -10.90 -8.77 -6.76
C VAL A 272 -11.11 -8.27 -8.18
N ALA A 273 -10.69 -7.04 -8.42
CA ALA A 273 -10.32 -6.59 -9.75
C ALA A 273 -8.82 -6.87 -9.94
N ALA A 274 -8.50 -7.78 -10.87
CA ALA A 274 -7.13 -8.03 -11.30
C ALA A 274 -6.90 -7.31 -12.62
N VAL A 275 -6.11 -6.24 -12.60
CA VAL A 275 -5.82 -5.43 -13.79
C VAL A 275 -4.38 -5.67 -14.22
N GLY A 276 -4.22 -6.43 -15.30
CA GLY A 276 -2.93 -6.75 -15.91
C GLY A 276 -2.97 -6.51 -17.41
N PHE A 277 -1.88 -6.82 -18.11
CA PHE A 277 -1.96 -6.94 -19.56
C PHE A 277 -2.94 -8.03 -19.95
N ALA A 278 -3.99 -7.66 -20.69
CA ALA A 278 -4.64 -8.60 -21.57
C ALA A 278 -3.65 -8.89 -22.71
N LEU A 279 -3.08 -10.09 -22.74
CA LEU A 279 -2.71 -10.66 -24.04
C LEU A 279 -3.98 -10.53 -24.88
N ARG A 280 -3.90 -9.84 -26.03
CA ARG A 280 -4.92 -9.92 -27.07
C ARG A 280 -5.38 -11.38 -27.13
N ARG A 281 -6.68 -11.65 -26.99
CA ARG A 281 -7.26 -12.97 -27.27
C ARG A 281 -6.79 -13.38 -28.66
N GLN A 282 -5.70 -14.14 -28.76
CA GLN A 282 -5.64 -15.17 -29.76
C GLN A 282 -6.66 -16.22 -29.31
N SER A 283 -7.40 -16.72 -30.30
CA SER A 283 -8.44 -17.75 -30.25
C SER A 283 -8.22 -18.78 -29.13
N PRO A 284 -9.26 -19.41 -28.56
CA PRO A 284 -9.09 -20.34 -27.45
C PRO A 284 -8.11 -21.47 -27.84
N ILE A 285 -6.86 -21.36 -27.37
CA ILE A 285 -5.94 -22.48 -27.34
C ILE A 285 -6.41 -23.30 -26.16
N ALA A 286 -6.93 -24.50 -26.42
CA ALA A 286 -7.21 -25.46 -25.37
C ALA A 286 -5.90 -25.74 -24.61
N ILE A 287 -5.80 -25.25 -23.37
CA ILE A 287 -4.68 -25.55 -22.49
C ILE A 287 -5.01 -26.86 -21.78
N TYR A 288 -4.35 -27.94 -22.20
CA TYR A 288 -4.41 -29.22 -21.51
C TYR A 288 -3.32 -29.26 -20.44
N PHE A 289 -3.71 -29.41 -19.17
CA PHE A 289 -2.77 -29.70 -18.09
C PHE A 289 -2.48 -31.20 -18.08
N ILE A 290 -1.22 -31.57 -18.29
CA ILE A 290 -0.74 -32.93 -17.99
C ILE A 290 -0.37 -32.93 -16.52
N LEU A 291 -1.21 -33.55 -15.69
CA LEU A 291 -0.90 -33.80 -14.29
C LEU A 291 0.10 -34.96 -14.20
N ILE A 292 1.34 -34.67 -13.79
CA ILE A 292 2.32 -35.70 -13.43
C ILE A 292 2.06 -36.08 -11.97
N PHE A 293 1.48 -37.26 -11.74
CA PHE A 293 1.41 -37.85 -10.41
C PHE A 293 2.73 -38.56 -10.11
N PHE A 294 3.54 -38.00 -9.23
CA PHE A 294 4.63 -38.75 -8.61
C PHE A 294 4.03 -39.68 -7.55
N TYR A 295 3.90 -40.96 -7.88
CA TYR A 295 3.74 -41.98 -6.84
C TYR A 295 5.07 -42.09 -6.11
N CYS A 296 5.08 -41.74 -4.83
CA CYS A 296 6.18 -42.06 -3.93
C CYS A 296 6.23 -43.59 -3.80
N LEU A 297 7.15 -44.23 -4.54
CA LEU A 297 7.52 -45.62 -4.31
C LEU A 297 8.25 -45.67 -2.97
N ILE A 298 7.56 -46.17 -1.96
CA ILE A 298 8.21 -46.71 -0.76
C ILE A 298 8.90 -48.00 -1.22
N ILE A 299 10.23 -48.00 -1.22
CA ILE A 299 11.05 -49.21 -1.11
C ILE A 299 11.71 -49.16 0.26
#